data_AF-A0A3D6EVV5-F1
#
_entry.id   AF-A0A3D6EVV5-F1
#
_cell.length_a   1.000
_cell.length_b   1.000
_cell.length_c   1.000
_cell.angle_alpha   90.00
_cell.angle_beta   90.00
_cell.angle_gamma   90.00
#
_symmetry.space_group_name_H-M   'P 1'
#
loop_
_entity.id
_entity.type
_entity.pdbx_description
1 polymer ?
#
loop_
_entity_poly.entity_id
_entity_poly.type
_entity_poly.pdbx_seq_one_letter_code
_entity_poly.pdbx_strand_id
1 'polypeptide(L)' 'QAREVFLTSTTKRVVPIVQVDDAVIADGKPGPVVQQVLEELVKKENA' A
#
# COMPACT_ATOMS: atom_id res chain seq x y z
N GLN A 1 11.04 6.69 -11.18
CA GLN A 1 10.83 5.70 -10.11
C GLN A 1 9.57 6.05 -9.35
N ALA A 2 8.84 5.05 -8.85
CA ALA A 2 7.65 5.28 -8.03
C ALA A 2 8.04 5.81 -6.65
N ARG A 3 7.17 6.61 -6.04
CA ARG A 3 7.29 7.03 -4.63
C ARG A 3 6.62 6.04 -3.68
N GLU A 4 5.57 5.37 -4.16
CA GLU A 4 4.80 4.37 -3.42
C GLU A 4 4.29 3.31 -4.39
N VAL A 5 4.19 2.07 -3.94
CA VAL A 5 3.62 0.94 -4.70
C VAL A 5 2.75 0.12 -3.75
N PHE A 6 1.60 -0.35 -4.22
CA PHE A 6 0.73 -1.24 -3.45
C PHE A 6 0.00 -2.23 -4.37
N LEU A 7 -0.39 -3.37 -3.80
CA LEU A 7 -1.21 -4.39 -4.44
C LEU A 7 -2.62 -4.34 -3.87
N THR A 8 -3.63 -4.50 -4.74
CA THR A 8 -5.02 -4.71 -4.32
C THR A 8 -5.47 -6.14 -4.57
N SER A 9 -6.18 -6.74 -3.63
CA SER A 9 -6.81 -8.06 -3.78
C SER A 9 -8.08 -8.15 -2.94
N THR A 10 -9.08 -8.88 -3.43
CA THR A 10 -10.32 -9.14 -2.69
C THR A 10 -10.06 -9.84 -1.35
N THR A 11 -9.01 -10.66 -1.25
CA THR A 11 -8.71 -11.41 -0.01
C THR A 11 -7.68 -10.72 0.88
N LYS A 12 -6.81 -9.88 0.31
CA LYS A 12 -5.70 -9.23 1.03
C LYS A 12 -5.84 -7.72 1.19
N ARG A 13 -6.94 -7.14 0.72
CA ARG A 13 -7.16 -5.68 0.69
C ARG A 13 -6.01 -4.97 -0.02
N VAL A 14 -5.52 -3.87 0.56
CA VAL A 14 -4.39 -3.06 0.08
C VAL A 14 -3.13 -3.49 0.83
N VAL A 15 -2.10 -3.89 0.09
CA VAL A 15 -0.81 -4.34 0.65
C VAL A 15 0.31 -3.42 0.14
N PRO A 16 1.03 -2.69 1.03
CA PRO A 16 2.17 -1.87 0.64
C PRO A 16 3.33 -2.73 0.14
N ILE A 17 3.96 -2.29 -0.95
CA ILE A 17 5.18 -2.91 -1.51
C ILE A 17 6.32 -1.91 -1.38
N VAL A 18 7.28 -2.21 -0.50
CA VAL A 18 8.42 -1.34 -0.17
C VAL A 18 9.70 -1.72 -0.91
N GLN A 19 9.71 -2.86 -1.60
CA GLN A 19 10.85 -3.35 -2.37
C GLN A 19 10.36 -4.20 -3.54
N VAL A 20 11.00 -4.04 -4.70
CA VAL A 20 10.81 -4.88 -5.89
C VAL A 20 12.19 -5.37 -6.31
N ASP A 21 12.37 -6.69 -6.35
CA ASP A 21 13.68 -7.33 -6.52
C ASP A 21 14.70 -6.76 -5.51
N ASP A 22 15.81 -6.21 -5.99
CA ASP A 22 16.85 -5.58 -5.15
C ASP A 22 16.67 -4.06 -4.98
N ALA A 23 15.57 -3.49 -5.51
CA ALA A 23 15.31 -2.05 -5.48
C ALA A 23 14.30 -1.68 -4.38
N VAL A 24 14.78 -0.93 -3.37
CA VAL A 24 13.93 -0.31 -2.34
C VAL A 24 13.13 0.84 -2.96
N ILE A 25 11.82 0.86 -2.71
CA ILE A 25 10.92 1.95 -3.12
C ILE A 25 11.04 3.07 -2.09
N ALA A 26 11.44 4.27 -2.56
CA ALA A 26 11.63 5.45 -1.74
C ALA A 26 12.49 5.20 -0.49
N ASP A 27 11.91 5.26 0.71
CA ASP A 27 12.59 5.09 2.00
C ASP A 27 12.37 3.69 2.63
N GLY A 28 11.76 2.77 1.90
CA GLY A 28 11.46 1.42 2.37
C GLY A 28 10.30 1.35 3.36
N LYS A 29 9.47 2.40 3.46
CA LYS A 29 8.31 2.44 4.36
C LYS A 29 7.00 2.63 3.58
N PRO A 30 5.87 2.14 4.12
CA PRO A 30 4.55 2.45 3.56
C PRO A 30 4.31 3.96 3.59
N GLY A 31 4.11 4.56 2.43
CA GLY A 31 3.84 5.99 2.31
C GLY A 31 2.41 6.38 2.70
N PRO A 32 2.15 7.68 2.84
CA PRO A 32 0.86 8.20 3.28
C PRO A 32 -0.30 7.84 2.35
N VAL A 33 -0.08 7.73 1.03
CA VAL A 33 -1.17 7.43 0.09
C VAL A 33 -1.64 5.99 0.29
N VAL A 34 -0.72 5.03 0.40
CA VAL A 34 -1.09 3.63 0.66
C VAL A 34 -1.84 3.48 1.99
N GLN A 35 -1.40 4.19 3.03
CA GLN A 35 -2.08 4.17 4.34
C GLN A 35 -3.50 4.73 4.25
N GLN A 36 -3.69 5.87 3.60
CA GLN A 36 -5.02 6.48 3.40
C GLN A 36 -5.97 5.55 2.63
N VAL A 37 -5.48 4.90 1.55
CA VAL A 37 -6.32 3.98 0.76
C VAL A 37 -6.73 2.76 1.60
N LEU A 38 -5.83 2.23 2.42
CA LEU A 38 -6.14 1.12 3.33
C LEU A 38 -7.16 1.54 4.40
N GLU A 39 -6.97 2.70 5.03
CA GLU A 39 -7.88 3.23 6.04
C GLU A 39 -9.29 3.45 5.49
N GLU A 40 -9.42 4.05 4.30
CA GLU A 40 -10.71 4.29 3.66
C GLU A 40 -11.40 2.98 3.24
N LEU A 41 -10.63 1.99 2.78
CA LEU A 41 -11.17 0.66 2.48
C LEU A 41 -11.71 -0.01 3.75
N VAL A 42 -10.94 0.00 4.85
CA VAL A 42 -11.38 -0.55 6.15
C VAL A 42 -12.62 0.15 6.67
N LYS A 43 -12.70 1.48 6.53
CA LYS A 43 -13.87 2.27 6.93
C LYS A 43 -15.12 1.88 6.15
N LYS A 44 -15.00 1.65 4.84
CA LYS A 44 -16.12 1.23 3.97
C LYS A 44 -16.60 -0.19 4.25
N GLU A 45 -15.71 -1.10 4.64
CA GLU A 45 -16.08 -2.48 4.98
C GLU A 45 -16.80 -2.59 6.33
N ASN A 46 -16.55 -1.64 7.24
CA ASN A 46 -17.13 -1.62 8.59
C ASN A 46 -18.39 -0.72 8.70
N ALA A 47 -18.82 -0.10 7.60
CA ALA A 47 -20.01 0.74 7.53
C ALA A 47 -21.21 -0.06 7.02
#